data_AF-A0A443PUD4-F1
#
_entry.id   AF-A0A443PUD4-F1
#
_cell.length_a   1.000
_cell.length_b   1.000
_cell.length_c   1.000
_cell.angle_alpha   90.00
_cell.angle_beta   90.00
_cell.angle_gamma   90.00
#
_symmetry.space_group_name_H-M   'P 1'
#
loop_
_entity.id
_entity.type
_entity.pdbx_description
1 polymer ?
#
loop_
_entity_poly.entity_id
_entity_poly.type
_entity_poly.pdbx_seq_one_letter_code
_entity_poly.pdbx_strand_id
1 'polypeptide(L)'
;MVEFQRYLTTTYPVLEDDKSGNGVAIVDGLRAAVCENINLYMEKNEEEFKGYLPGFASAVWSLLMTASASSSRDWLTVTAIKFLTTVSTGVHHALFSDPNILQQIFDSIVIPNIRIREEDEVLFEMNYVEYIRREGILRGAILTQGGGLLVNF
;
A
#
# COMPACT_ATOMS: atom_id res chain seq x y z
N MET A 1 -6.93 -17.20 -11.86
CA MET A 1 -6.98 -16.06 -10.90
C MET A 1 -7.01 -16.47 -9.44
N VAL A 2 -7.63 -17.59 -9.05
CA VAL A 2 -7.73 -18.03 -7.64
C VAL A 2 -6.36 -18.24 -6.96
N GLU A 3 -5.35 -18.68 -7.71
CA GLU A 3 -3.99 -18.87 -7.19
C GLU A 3 -3.32 -17.57 -6.75
N PHE A 4 -3.53 -16.45 -7.45
CA PHE A 4 -3.00 -15.15 -7.03
C PHE A 4 -3.65 -14.67 -5.73
N GLN A 5 -4.96 -14.90 -5.58
CA GLN A 5 -5.65 -14.61 -4.34
C GLN A 5 -5.11 -15.46 -3.19
N ARG A 6 -4.78 -16.73 -3.46
CA ARG A 6 -4.14 -17.63 -2.49
C ARG A 6 -2.76 -17.11 -2.08
N TYR A 7 -1.94 -16.62 -2.99
CA TYR A 7 -0.63 -16.04 -2.66
C TYR A 7 -0.71 -14.77 -1.81
N LEU A 8 -1.79 -13.99 -1.95
CA LEU A 8 -2.04 -12.80 -1.12
C LEU A 8 -2.48 -13.17 0.31
N THR A 9 -3.32 -14.18 0.47
CA THR A 9 -3.95 -14.52 1.76
C THR A 9 -3.22 -15.62 2.55
N THR A 10 -2.36 -16.40 1.89
CA THR A 10 -1.61 -17.47 2.56
C THR A 10 -0.55 -16.88 3.47
N THR A 11 -0.57 -17.29 4.73
CA THR A 11 0.47 -17.03 5.72
C THR A 11 1.56 -18.08 5.57
N TYR A 12 2.83 -17.66 5.57
CA TYR A 12 3.96 -18.57 5.44
C TYR A 12 4.75 -18.60 6.76
N PRO A 13 4.28 -19.34 7.79
CA PRO A 13 4.87 -19.30 9.12
C PRO A 13 6.36 -19.67 9.13
N VAL A 14 6.81 -20.57 8.24
CA VAL A 14 8.23 -20.96 8.11
C VAL A 14 9.12 -19.79 7.67
N LEU A 15 8.59 -18.85 6.90
CA LEU A 15 9.32 -17.66 6.43
C LEU A 15 9.09 -16.46 7.35
N GLU A 16 7.93 -16.38 8.00
CA GLU A 16 7.58 -15.29 8.91
C GLU A 16 8.21 -15.45 10.31
N ASP A 17 8.45 -16.67 10.79
CA ASP A 17 9.18 -16.97 12.05
C ASP A 17 10.71 -16.98 11.88
N ASP A 18 11.23 -16.70 10.68
CA ASP A 18 12.68 -16.66 10.49
C ASP A 18 13.27 -15.46 11.27
N LYS A 19 14.06 -15.77 12.31
CA LYS A 19 14.73 -14.80 13.18
C LYS A 19 15.68 -13.86 12.41
N SER A 20 16.00 -14.19 11.16
CA SER A 20 16.82 -13.34 10.28
C SER A 20 16.06 -12.12 9.73
N GLY A 21 14.72 -12.11 9.75
CA GLY A 21 13.90 -11.04 9.17
C GLY A 21 13.81 -11.06 7.63
N ASN A 22 14.64 -11.86 6.95
CA ASN A 22 14.66 -11.92 5.48
C ASN A 22 13.44 -12.63 4.89
N GLY A 23 12.87 -13.62 5.59
CA GLY A 23 11.72 -14.36 5.09
C GLY A 23 10.45 -13.51 4.99
N VAL A 24 10.23 -12.59 5.93
CA VAL A 24 9.13 -11.61 5.90
C VAL A 24 9.25 -10.70 4.67
N ALA A 25 10.46 -10.20 4.38
CA ALA A 25 10.70 -9.34 3.22
C ALA A 25 10.44 -10.05 1.89
N ILE A 26 10.75 -11.35 1.78
CA ILE A 26 10.45 -12.16 0.60
C ILE A 26 8.93 -12.33 0.41
N VAL A 27 8.21 -12.60 1.50
CA VAL A 27 6.75 -12.75 1.48
C VAL A 27 6.08 -11.43 1.11
N ASP A 28 6.55 -10.31 1.66
CA ASP A 28 6.04 -8.98 1.33
C ASP A 28 6.38 -8.59 -0.12
N GLY A 29 7.56 -8.97 -0.62
CA GLY A 29 7.94 -8.82 -2.02
C GLY A 29 7.05 -9.63 -2.98
N LEU A 30 6.70 -10.87 -2.62
CA LEU A 30 5.76 -11.69 -3.38
C LEU A 30 4.38 -11.03 -3.41
N ARG A 31 3.86 -10.61 -2.25
CA ARG A 31 2.57 -9.92 -2.14
C ARG A 31 2.55 -8.63 -2.98
N ALA A 32 3.63 -7.85 -2.95
CA ALA A 32 3.77 -6.64 -3.76
C ALA A 32 3.75 -6.95 -5.26
N ALA A 33 4.49 -7.97 -5.70
CA ALA A 33 4.48 -8.40 -7.10
C ALA A 33 3.08 -8.88 -7.55
N VAL A 34 2.33 -9.55 -6.67
CA VAL A 34 0.93 -9.92 -6.96
C VAL A 34 0.06 -8.66 -7.10
N CYS A 35 0.22 -7.67 -6.21
CA CYS A 35 -0.48 -6.38 -6.28
C CYS A 35 -0.19 -5.62 -7.59
N GLU A 36 1.05 -5.62 -8.08
CA GLU A 36 1.38 -5.02 -9.38
C GLU A 36 0.70 -5.75 -10.55
N ASN A 37 0.72 -7.08 -10.52
CA ASN A 37 0.10 -7.88 -11.58
C ASN A 37 -1.41 -7.67 -11.63
N ILE A 38 -2.11 -7.68 -10.50
CA ILE A 38 -3.56 -7.42 -10.48
C ILE A 38 -3.88 -5.99 -10.93
N ASN A 39 -3.01 -5.01 -10.65
CA ASN A 39 -3.17 -3.64 -11.15
C ASN A 39 -3.02 -3.59 -12.68
N LEU A 40 -2.05 -4.31 -13.24
CA LEU A 40 -1.88 -4.42 -14.69
C LEU A 40 -3.10 -5.11 -15.36
N TYR A 41 -3.67 -6.13 -14.72
CA TYR A 41 -4.89 -6.77 -15.21
C TYR A 41 -6.08 -5.84 -15.18
N MET A 42 -6.19 -4.98 -14.15
CA MET A 42 -7.20 -3.94 -14.09
C MET A 42 -7.06 -2.91 -15.21
N GLU A 43 -5.84 -2.46 -15.50
CA GLU A 43 -5.61 -1.45 -16.53
C GLU A 43 -5.80 -1.99 -17.96
N LYS A 44 -5.43 -3.25 -18.21
CA LYS A 44 -5.42 -3.82 -19.57
C LYS A 44 -6.61 -4.70 -19.91
N ASN A 45 -7.21 -5.38 -18.93
CA ASN A 45 -8.25 -6.41 -19.14
C ASN A 45 -9.36 -6.30 -18.09
N GLU A 46 -9.91 -5.10 -17.88
CA GLU A 46 -10.91 -4.79 -16.85
C GLU A 46 -12.16 -5.70 -16.94
N GLU A 47 -12.66 -5.95 -18.16
CA GLU A 47 -13.91 -6.71 -18.38
C GLU A 47 -13.84 -8.14 -17.84
N GLU A 48 -12.71 -8.83 -18.04
CA GLU A 48 -12.50 -10.19 -17.55
C GLU A 48 -12.18 -10.22 -16.05
N PHE A 49 -11.59 -9.15 -15.52
CA PHE A 49 -11.15 -9.07 -14.13
C PHE A 49 -12.26 -8.67 -13.15
N LYS A 50 -13.29 -7.96 -13.62
CA LYS A 50 -14.42 -7.46 -12.81
C LYS A 50 -15.05 -8.51 -11.88
N GLY A 51 -15.16 -9.76 -12.33
CA GLY A 51 -15.76 -10.84 -11.55
C GLY A 51 -14.95 -11.24 -10.30
N TYR A 52 -13.63 -11.02 -10.30
CA TYR A 52 -12.73 -11.39 -9.21
C TYR A 52 -12.38 -10.21 -8.29
N LEU A 53 -12.68 -9.00 -8.74
CA LEU A 53 -12.24 -7.75 -8.13
C LEU A 53 -12.70 -7.55 -6.67
N PRO A 54 -13.95 -7.87 -6.27
CA PRO A 54 -14.35 -7.76 -4.86
C PRO A 54 -13.50 -8.63 -3.92
N GLY A 55 -13.11 -9.83 -4.37
CA GLY A 55 -12.27 -10.75 -3.59
C GLY A 55 -10.83 -10.24 -3.44
N PHE A 56 -10.27 -9.68 -4.51
CA PHE A 56 -8.94 -9.06 -4.46
C PHE A 56 -8.93 -7.76 -3.65
N ALA A 57 -9.95 -6.91 -3.81
CA ALA A 57 -10.07 -5.68 -3.03
C ALA A 57 -10.11 -5.99 -1.52
N SER A 58 -10.90 -6.97 -1.10
CA SER A 58 -10.96 -7.39 0.31
C SER A 58 -9.64 -8.00 0.81
N ALA A 59 -8.94 -8.79 -0.01
CA ALA A 59 -7.64 -9.35 0.37
C ALA A 59 -6.56 -8.28 0.52
N VAL A 60 -6.45 -7.36 -0.45
CA VAL A 60 -5.52 -6.23 -0.41
C VAL A 60 -5.84 -5.29 0.77
N TRP A 61 -7.12 -5.14 1.09
CA TRP A 61 -7.58 -4.38 2.25
C TRP A 61 -7.06 -4.95 3.57
N SER A 62 -7.30 -6.24 3.81
CA SER A 62 -6.80 -6.93 5.01
C SER A 62 -5.27 -6.87 5.12
N LEU A 63 -4.60 -6.88 3.98
CA LEU A 63 -3.14 -6.78 3.91
C LEU A 63 -2.65 -5.36 4.25
N LEU A 64 -3.31 -4.32 3.76
CA LEU A 64 -2.99 -2.93 4.09
C LEU A 64 -3.13 -2.64 5.58
N MET A 65 -4.18 -3.16 6.22
CA MET A 65 -4.39 -3.04 7.68
C MET A 65 -3.23 -3.60 8.51
N THR A 66 -2.53 -4.60 7.97
CA THR A 66 -1.41 -5.25 8.65
C THR A 66 -0.06 -4.66 8.23
N ALA A 67 0.04 -4.14 6.99
CA ALA A 67 1.27 -3.60 6.42
C ALA A 67 1.54 -2.14 6.82
N SER A 68 0.51 -1.30 7.00
CA SER A 68 0.66 0.13 7.29
C SER A 68 1.33 0.46 8.63
N ALA A 69 1.42 -0.53 9.53
CA ALA A 69 2.05 -0.36 10.84
C ALA A 69 3.59 -0.47 10.82
N SER A 70 4.21 -0.85 9.68
CA SER A 70 5.66 -1.12 9.63
C SER A 70 6.35 -0.39 8.48
N SER A 71 7.40 0.37 8.79
CA SER A 71 8.25 1.09 7.83
C SER A 71 8.97 0.19 6.82
N SER A 72 9.19 -1.09 7.16
CA SER A 72 9.79 -2.06 6.24
C SER A 72 8.87 -2.45 5.09
N ARG A 73 7.56 -2.16 5.19
CA ARG A 73 6.53 -2.55 4.23
C ARG A 73 6.03 -1.41 3.36
N ASP A 74 6.74 -0.27 3.34
CA ASP A 74 6.33 0.92 2.58
C ASP A 74 6.09 0.61 1.10
N TRP A 75 6.95 -0.22 0.47
CA TRP A 75 6.76 -0.63 -0.93
C TRP A 75 5.44 -1.38 -1.16
N LEU A 76 5.13 -2.34 -0.29
CA LEU A 76 3.88 -3.11 -0.35
C LEU A 76 2.66 -2.20 -0.17
N THR A 77 2.73 -1.29 0.81
CA THR A 77 1.69 -0.29 1.09
C THR A 77 1.46 0.62 -0.12
N VAL A 78 2.52 1.13 -0.76
CA VAL A 78 2.41 1.99 -1.95
C VAL A 78 1.74 1.26 -3.11
N THR A 79 2.14 0.02 -3.41
CA THR A 79 1.56 -0.75 -4.51
C THR A 79 0.09 -1.12 -4.23
N ALA A 80 -0.24 -1.47 -2.99
CA ALA A 80 -1.61 -1.75 -2.59
C ALA A 80 -2.52 -0.50 -2.67
N ILE A 81 -2.02 0.67 -2.24
CA ILE A 81 -2.74 1.95 -2.39
C ILE A 81 -2.95 2.28 -3.87
N LYS A 82 -1.92 2.12 -4.72
CA LYS A 82 -2.04 2.31 -6.17
C LYS A 82 -3.16 1.47 -6.77
N PHE A 83 -3.23 0.18 -6.42
CA PHE A 83 -4.31 -0.69 -6.85
C PHE A 83 -5.69 -0.18 -6.41
N LEU A 84 -5.86 0.21 -5.14
CA LEU A 84 -7.13 0.76 -4.66
C LEU A 84 -7.52 2.06 -5.38
N THR A 85 -6.55 2.93 -5.69
CA THR A 85 -6.76 4.15 -6.48
C THR A 85 -7.22 3.84 -7.91
N THR A 86 -6.64 2.82 -8.55
CA THR A 86 -7.08 2.38 -9.88
C THR A 86 -8.52 1.87 -9.84
N VAL A 87 -8.89 1.10 -8.81
CA VAL A 87 -10.27 0.60 -8.66
C VAL A 87 -11.26 1.72 -8.35
N SER A 88 -10.87 2.71 -7.55
CA SER A 88 -11.75 3.83 -7.16
C SER A 88 -11.99 4.83 -8.29
N THR A 89 -11.02 5.04 -9.16
CA THR A 89 -11.15 5.91 -10.35
C THR A 89 -11.84 5.22 -11.53
N GLY A 90 -11.94 3.89 -11.51
CA GLY A 90 -12.61 3.09 -12.53
C GLY A 90 -14.14 2.98 -12.38
N VAL A 91 -14.74 2.07 -13.16
CA VAL A 91 -16.20 1.82 -13.18
C VAL A 91 -16.70 1.11 -11.91
N HIS A 92 -15.79 0.73 -11.01
CA HIS A 92 -16.03 -0.04 -9.80
C HIS A 92 -15.99 0.78 -8.50
N HIS A 93 -16.07 2.10 -8.59
CA HIS A 93 -16.17 3.02 -7.43
C HIS A 93 -17.32 2.66 -6.46
N ALA A 94 -18.33 1.90 -6.90
CA ALA A 94 -19.39 1.37 -6.05
C ALA A 94 -18.86 0.58 -4.84
N LEU A 95 -17.69 -0.05 -4.96
CA LEU A 95 -17.04 -0.77 -3.85
C LEU A 95 -16.48 0.15 -2.77
N PHE A 96 -16.31 1.43 -3.08
CA PHE A 96 -15.90 2.49 -2.13
C PHE A 96 -17.06 3.40 -1.74
N SER A 97 -18.30 3.06 -2.13
CA SER A 97 -19.47 3.87 -1.82
C SER A 97 -19.98 3.68 -0.38
N ASP A 98 -19.45 2.69 0.35
CA ASP A 98 -19.73 2.55 1.78
C ASP A 98 -18.89 3.58 2.57
N PRO A 99 -19.52 4.52 3.29
CA PRO A 99 -18.80 5.52 4.08
C PRO A 99 -17.90 4.92 5.16
N ASN A 100 -18.17 3.70 5.63
CA ASN A 100 -17.31 3.02 6.60
C ASN A 100 -15.94 2.65 6.02
N ILE A 101 -15.88 2.36 4.71
CA ILE A 101 -14.62 1.99 4.05
C ILE A 101 -13.71 3.20 4.00
N LEU A 102 -14.24 4.37 3.61
CA LEU A 102 -13.49 5.62 3.61
C LEU A 102 -12.95 5.97 5.00
N GLN A 103 -13.78 5.86 6.04
CA GLN A 103 -13.34 6.12 7.40
C GLN A 103 -12.19 5.20 7.82
N GLN A 104 -12.29 3.91 7.51
CA GLN A 104 -11.20 2.98 7.80
C GLN A 104 -9.92 3.27 6.99
N ILE A 105 -10.03 3.77 5.75
CA ILE A 105 -8.86 4.22 4.95
C ILE A 105 -8.15 5.35 5.72
N PHE A 106 -8.91 6.33 6.19
CA PHE A 106 -8.36 7.45 6.93
C PHE A 106 -7.68 6.97 8.21
N ASP A 107 -8.36 6.17 9.02
CA ASP A 107 -7.87 5.77 10.34
C ASP A 107 -6.66 4.83 10.27
N SER A 108 -6.62 3.93 9.28
CA SER A 108 -5.65 2.82 9.26
C SER A 108 -4.51 3.02 8.28
N ILE A 109 -4.67 3.91 7.29
CA ILE A 109 -3.66 4.16 6.26
C ILE A 109 -3.22 5.62 6.32
N VAL A 110 -4.13 6.59 6.29
CA VAL A 110 -3.75 8.00 6.20
C VAL A 110 -3.14 8.50 7.50
N ILE A 111 -3.80 8.29 8.65
CA ILE A 111 -3.33 8.78 9.95
C ILE A 111 -1.96 8.17 10.32
N PRO A 112 -1.72 6.84 10.21
CA PRO A 112 -0.44 6.25 10.58
C PRO A 112 0.73 6.66 9.67
N ASN A 113 0.46 7.04 8.42
CA ASN A 113 1.50 7.45 7.47
C ASN A 113 1.78 8.97 7.45
N ILE A 114 0.89 9.79 8.01
CA ILE A 114 1.13 11.24 8.18
C ILE A 114 1.73 11.56 9.55
N ARG A 115 1.51 10.70 10.54
CA ARG A 115 2.07 10.90 11.88
C ARG A 115 3.59 10.71 11.85
N ILE A 116 4.30 11.70 12.38
CA ILE A 116 5.75 11.61 12.64
C ILE A 116 5.99 10.39 13.53
N ARG A 117 6.82 9.47 13.03
CA ARG A 117 7.15 8.23 13.73
C ARG A 117 8.26 8.51 14.75
N GLU A 118 8.37 7.67 15.79
CA GLU A 118 9.43 7.82 16.81
C GLU A 118 10.84 7.76 16.17
N GLU A 119 11.01 6.97 15.12
CA GLU A 119 12.24 6.90 14.33
C GLU A 119 12.62 8.24 13.65
N ASP A 120 11.62 9.01 13.23
CA ASP A 120 11.79 10.34 12.63
C ASP A 120 12.12 11.40 13.69
N GLU A 121 11.53 11.29 14.88
CA GLU A 121 11.82 12.15 16.03
C GLU A 121 13.25 11.94 16.52
N VAL A 122 13.71 10.69 16.64
CA VAL A 122 15.10 10.36 16.96
C VAL A 122 16.07 10.88 15.89
N LEU A 123 15.70 10.77 14.61
CA LEU A 123 16.52 11.32 13.52
C LEU A 123 16.60 12.85 13.61
N PHE A 124 15.50 13.52 13.95
CA PHE A 124 15.48 14.96 14.14
C PHE A 124 16.37 15.39 15.32
N GLU A 125 16.30 14.69 16.45
CA GLU A 125 17.12 14.99 17.64
C GLU A 125 18.61 14.71 17.42
N MET A 126 18.95 13.59 16.76
CA MET A 126 20.34 13.17 16.54
C MET A 126 21.00 13.88 15.34
N ASN A 127 20.22 14.17 14.29
CA ASN A 127 20.71 14.75 13.04
C ASN A 127 19.60 15.48 12.25
N TYR A 128 19.22 16.66 12.74
CA TYR A 128 18.21 17.51 12.11
C TYR A 128 18.51 17.88 10.64
N VAL A 129 19.78 17.92 10.23
CA VAL A 129 20.17 18.24 8.85
C VAL A 129 19.75 17.13 7.88
N GLU A 130 19.96 15.87 8.25
CA GLU A 130 19.53 14.73 7.42
C GLU A 130 18.00 14.59 7.41
N TYR A 131 17.32 14.94 8.51
CA TYR A 131 15.86 15.03 8.55
C TYR A 131 15.33 16.08 7.55
N ILE A 132 15.86 17.31 7.57
CA ILE A 132 15.47 18.38 6.62
C ILE A 132 15.79 17.98 5.18
N ARG A 133 16.91 17.26 4.96
CA ARG A 133 17.29 16.76 3.63
C ARG A 133 16.30 15.71 3.11
N ARG A 134 15.91 14.74 3.95
CA ARG A 134 14.89 13.73 3.60
C ARG A 134 13.54 14.36 3.29
N GLU A 135 13.05 15.24 4.16
CA GLU A 135 11.80 15.96 3.96
C GLU A 135 11.82 16.84 2.71
N GLY A 136 12.93 17.55 2.48
CA GLY A 136 13.12 18.39 1.30
C GLY A 136 13.16 17.58 -0.01
N ILE A 137 13.78 16.40 0.02
CA ILE A 137 13.81 15.48 -1.14
C ILE A 137 12.44 14.84 -1.38
N LEU A 138 11.71 14.45 -0.34
CA LEU A 138 10.36 13.89 -0.48
C LEU A 138 9.38 14.91 -1.10
N ARG A 139 9.41 16.17 -0.64
CA ARG A 139 8.64 17.25 -1.28
C ARG A 139 9.11 17.55 -2.70
N GLY A 140 10.41 17.47 -2.97
CA GLY A 140 10.97 17.63 -4.32
C GLY A 140 10.60 16.49 -5.28
N ALA A 141 10.52 15.25 -4.81
CA ALA A 141 10.16 14.07 -5.60
C ALA A 141 8.66 14.06 -5.98
N ILE A 142 7.80 14.48 -5.05
CA ILE A 142 6.35 14.66 -5.32
C ILE A 142 6.12 15.74 -6.38
N LEU A 143 6.92 16.81 -6.39
CA LEU A 143 6.80 17.89 -7.37
C LEU A 143 7.42 17.58 -8.75
N THR A 144 8.28 16.57 -8.85
CA THR A 144 9.01 16.27 -10.11
C THR A 144 8.45 15.07 -10.89
N GLN A 145 7.68 14.19 -10.26
CA GLN A 145 7.08 13.00 -10.92
C GLN A 145 5.64 13.20 -11.42
N GLY A 146 4.99 14.33 -11.14
CA GLY A 146 3.59 14.52 -11.54
C GLY A 146 3.28 15.98 -11.85
N GLY A 147 3.35 16.34 -13.12
CA GLY A 147 2.69 17.54 -13.61
C GLY A 147 1.17 17.39 -13.44
N GLY A 148 0.65 17.93 -12.33
CA GLY A 148 -0.77 18.17 -12.13
C GLY A 148 -1.46 17.22 -11.14
N LEU A 149 -2.12 17.87 -10.17
CA LEU A 149 -3.25 17.39 -9.34
C LEU A 149 -2.90 16.32 -8.29
N LEU A 150 -3.42 16.31 -7.06
CA LEU A 150 -4.44 17.06 -6.34
C LEU A 150 -4.17 16.83 -4.85
N VAL A 151 -4.01 17.90 -4.07
CA VAL A 151 -4.49 17.86 -2.68
C VAL A 151 -5.88 18.44 -2.75
N ASN A 152 -6.87 17.58 -2.97
CA ASN A 152 -8.23 17.82 -2.52
C ASN A 152 -8.72 16.49 -1.95
N PHE A 153 -9.22 16.61 -0.73
CA PHE A 153 -9.82 15.56 0.08
C PHE A 153 -10.84 14.72 -0.68
#